data_AF-A0A5K7XCY7-F1
#
_entry.id   AF-A0A5K7XCY7-F1
#
_cell.length_a   1.000
_cell.length_b   1.000
_cell.length_c   1.000
_cell.angle_alpha   90.00
_cell.angle_beta   90.00
_cell.angle_gamma   90.00
#
_symmetry.space_group_name_H-M   'P 1'
#
loop_
_entity.id
_entity.type
_entity.pdbx_description
1 polymer ?
#
loop_
_entity_poly.entity_id
_entity_poly.type
_entity_poly.pdbx_seq_one_letter_code
_entity_poly.pdbx_strand_id
1 'polypeptide(L)'
;MATQLHLSLTPDAEARLIAKAKACGEEPERHAEKLLSSALMSTSLDEVLASFRQAVSDSGMSDDELDSFYEGLRDKVWQESHPKKSA
;
A
#
# COMPACT_ATOMS: atom_id res chain seq x y z
N MET A 1 13.11 -27.15 -2.95
CA MET A 1 14.12 -26.95 -4.01
C MET A 1 14.31 -25.46 -4.14
N ALA A 2 15.49 -24.91 -3.88
CA ALA A 2 15.76 -23.49 -4.07
C ALA A 2 16.05 -23.24 -5.56
N THR A 3 15.37 -22.27 -6.16
CA THR A 3 15.60 -21.87 -7.55
C THR A 3 16.65 -20.78 -7.57
N GLN A 4 17.72 -20.96 -8.35
CA GLN A 4 18.78 -19.96 -8.49
C GLN A 4 18.48 -19.03 -9.67
N LEU A 5 18.53 -17.72 -9.43
CA LEU A 5 18.27 -16.68 -10.41
C LEU A 5 19.50 -15.77 -10.50
N HIS A 6 19.96 -15.46 -11.71
CA HIS A 6 20.97 -14.43 -11.95
C HIS A 6 20.30 -13.17 -12.47
N LEU A 7 20.57 -12.04 -11.83
CA LEU A 7 19.99 -10.73 -12.18
C LEU A 7 21.11 -9.75 -12.52
N SER A 8 21.00 -9.09 -13.66
CA SER A 8 21.85 -7.94 -13.98
C SER A 8 21.22 -6.69 -13.41
N LEU A 9 21.92 -6.01 -12.51
CA LEU A 9 21.49 -4.75 -11.92
C LEU A 9 22.20 -3.58 -12.61
N THR A 10 21.48 -2.47 -12.77
CA THR A 10 22.14 -1.19 -13.06
C THR A 10 22.98 -0.76 -11.86
N PRO A 11 24.07 0.00 -12.05
CA PRO A 11 24.92 0.45 -10.94
C PRO A 11 24.16 1.20 -9.83
N ASP A 12 23.15 2.00 -10.20
CA ASP A 12 22.30 2.71 -9.22
C ASP A 12 21.47 1.72 -8.37
N ALA A 13 20.82 0.75 -9.02
CA ALA A 13 20.02 -0.27 -8.33
C ALA A 13 20.87 -1.12 -7.38
N GLU A 14 22.09 -1.49 -7.79
CA GLU A 14 23.04 -2.22 -6.94
C GLU A 14 23.44 -1.38 -5.71
N ALA A 15 23.83 -0.12 -5.91
CA ALA A 15 24.19 0.78 -4.82
C ALA A 15 23.04 0.97 -3.82
N ARG A 16 21.80 1.12 -4.32
CA ARG A 16 20.60 1.26 -3.48
C ARG A 16 20.26 -0.03 -2.74
N LEU A 17 20.44 -1.19 -3.36
CA LEU A 17 20.26 -2.49 -2.71
C LEU A 17 21.24 -2.67 -1.56
N ILE A 18 22.54 -2.43 -1.80
CA ILE A 18 23.59 -2.55 -0.78
C ILE A 18 23.34 -1.57 0.37
N ALA A 19 23.00 -0.32 0.08
CA ALA A 19 22.73 0.69 1.10
C ALA A 19 21.55 0.30 1.99
N LYS A 20 20.45 -0.20 1.40
CA LYS A 20 19.26 -0.66 2.14
C LYS A 20 19.53 -1.92 2.95
N ALA A 21 20.22 -2.90 2.38
CA ALA A 21 20.63 -4.12 3.08
C ALA A 21 21.48 -3.78 4.32
N LYS A 22 22.47 -2.90 4.16
CA LYS A 22 23.30 -2.40 5.26
C LYS A 22 22.51 -1.67 6.33
N ALA A 23 21.55 -0.83 5.94
CA ALA A 23 20.69 -0.12 6.89
C ALA A 23 19.81 -1.08 7.72
N CYS A 24 19.45 -2.24 7.15
CA CYS A 24 18.72 -3.30 7.83
C CYS A 24 19.61 -4.31 8.57
N GLY A 25 20.94 -4.20 8.47
CA GLY A 25 21.88 -5.18 9.02
C GLY A 25 21.85 -6.54 8.31
N GLU A 26 21.51 -6.55 7.03
CA GLU A 26 21.32 -7.75 6.21
C GLU A 26 22.33 -7.80 5.06
N GLU A 27 22.61 -9.01 4.56
CA GLU A 27 23.36 -9.19 3.33
C GLU A 27 22.52 -8.80 2.11
N PRO A 28 23.13 -8.25 1.04
CA PRO A 28 22.42 -7.81 -0.16
C PRO A 28 21.53 -8.89 -0.79
N GLU A 29 21.98 -10.14 -0.82
CA GLU A 29 21.23 -11.28 -1.39
C GLU A 29 19.96 -11.56 -0.59
N ARG A 30 20.06 -11.55 0.74
CA ARG A 30 18.92 -11.77 1.64
C ARG A 30 17.91 -10.64 1.52
N HIS A 31 18.39 -9.41 1.37
CA HIS A 31 17.54 -8.25 1.16
C HIS A 31 16.84 -8.31 -0.20
N ALA A 32 17.54 -8.74 -1.26
CA ALA A 32 16.97 -8.94 -2.59
C ALA A 32 15.91 -10.04 -2.61
N GLU A 33 16.15 -11.16 -1.92
CA GLU A 33 15.17 -12.24 -1.77
C GLU A 33 13.87 -11.75 -1.13
N LYS A 34 13.97 -10.95 -0.05
CA LYS A 34 12.81 -10.36 0.61
C LYS A 34 12.05 -9.40 -0.30
N LEU A 35 12.76 -8.55 -1.04
CA LEU A 35 12.13 -7.62 -1.98
C LEU A 35 11.39 -8.36 -3.09
N LEU A 36 12.01 -9.39 -3.69
CA LEU A 36 11.38 -10.20 -4.72
C LEU A 36 10.18 -10.97 -4.17
N SER A 37 10.32 -11.60 -3.00
CA SER A 37 9.23 -12.33 -2.36
C SER A 37 8.06 -11.39 -2.03
N SER A 38 8.35 -10.21 -1.48
CA SER A 38 7.33 -9.20 -1.20
C SER A 38 6.65 -8.72 -2.48
N ALA A 39 7.39 -8.47 -3.55
CA ALA A 39 6.82 -8.02 -4.82
C ALA A 39 5.96 -9.09 -5.51
N LEU A 40 6.34 -10.37 -5.37
CA LEU A 40 5.58 -11.49 -5.93
C LEU A 40 4.34 -11.86 -5.11
N MET A 41 4.37 -11.63 -3.79
CA MET A 41 3.26 -11.90 -2.89
C MET A 41 2.34 -10.70 -2.69
N SER A 42 2.78 -9.49 -3.03
CA SER A 42 1.94 -8.29 -2.95
C SER A 42 0.84 -8.38 -3.99
N THR A 43 -0.40 -8.45 -3.54
CA THR A 43 -1.59 -8.21 -4.36
C THR A 43 -1.46 -6.85 -5.04
N SER A 44 -1.70 -6.81 -6.35
CA SER A 44 -1.61 -5.55 -7.08
C SER A 44 -2.59 -4.53 -6.52
N LEU A 45 -2.26 -3.23 -6.61
CA LEU A 45 -3.17 -2.18 -6.15
C LEU A 45 -4.54 -2.29 -6.84
N ASP A 46 -4.57 -2.71 -8.10
CA ASP A 46 -5.81 -2.95 -8.84
C ASP A 46 -6.64 -4.09 -8.25
N GLU A 47 -6.02 -5.20 -7.88
CA GLU A 47 -6.70 -6.31 -7.20
C GLU A 47 -7.18 -5.90 -5.81
N VAL A 48 -6.39 -5.13 -5.05
CA VAL A 48 -6.79 -4.62 -3.74
C VAL A 48 -8.02 -3.71 -3.86
N LEU A 49 -8.06 -2.86 -4.88
CA LEU A 49 -9.13 -1.89 -5.11
C LEU A 49 -10.32 -2.45 -5.90
N ALA A 50 -10.23 -3.67 -6.45
CA ALA A 50 -11.23 -4.23 -7.35
C ALA A 50 -12.63 -4.27 -6.70
N SER A 51 -12.74 -4.80 -5.49
CA SER A 51 -14.02 -4.89 -4.78
C SER A 51 -14.60 -3.52 -4.45
N PHE A 52 -13.74 -2.55 -4.12
CA PHE A 52 -14.16 -1.18 -3.84
C PHE A 52 -14.69 -0.50 -5.11
N ARG A 53 -13.98 -0.61 -6.24
CA ARG A 53 -14.42 -0.08 -7.53
C ARG A 53 -15.75 -0.69 -7.97
N GLN A 54 -15.94 -1.99 -7.73
CA GLN A 54 -17.21 -2.66 -8.02
C GLN A 54 -18.33 -2.10 -7.13
N ALA A 55 -18.10 -1.96 -5.83
CA ALA A 55 -19.10 -1.40 -4.91
C ALA A 55 -19.47 0.06 -5.25
N VAL A 56 -18.50 0.86 -5.68
CA VAL A 56 -18.73 2.23 -6.19
C VAL A 56 -19.55 2.20 -7.48
N SER A 57 -19.22 1.30 -8.42
CA SER A 57 -20.00 1.15 -9.66
C SER A 57 -21.43 0.70 -9.39
N ASP A 58 -21.63 -0.23 -8.46
CA ASP A 58 -22.94 -0.81 -8.14
C ASP A 58 -23.81 0.13 -7.32
N SER A 59 -23.21 1.08 -6.58
CA SER A 59 -23.96 2.08 -5.81
C SER A 59 -24.71 3.07 -6.71
N GLY A 60 -24.24 3.25 -7.95
CA GLY A 60 -24.78 4.23 -8.89
C GLY A 60 -24.58 5.68 -8.43
N MET A 61 -23.76 5.92 -7.41
CA MET A 61 -23.46 7.26 -6.90
C MET A 61 -22.58 7.99 -7.92
N SER A 62 -22.91 9.25 -8.17
CA SER A 62 -21.99 10.16 -8.84
C SER A 62 -20.80 10.49 -7.94
N ASP A 63 -19.70 10.96 -8.56
CA ASP A 63 -18.49 11.37 -7.82
C ASP A 63 -18.82 12.42 -6.74
N ASP A 64 -19.66 13.41 -7.04
CA ASP A 64 -20.07 14.47 -6.10
C ASP A 64 -20.86 13.92 -4.90
N GLU A 65 -21.68 12.89 -5.11
CA GLU A 65 -22.44 12.22 -4.05
C GLU A 65 -21.53 11.36 -3.17
N LEU A 66 -20.53 10.72 -3.77
CA LEU A 66 -19.50 9.96 -3.06
C LEU A 66 -18.65 10.86 -2.16
N ASP A 67 -18.20 12.00 -2.68
CA ASP A 67 -17.47 13.01 -1.91
C ASP A 67 -18.31 13.55 -0.74
N SER A 68 -19.56 13.91 -1.03
CA SER A 68 -20.49 14.40 0.00
C SER A 68 -20.73 13.36 1.10
N PHE A 69 -20.81 12.07 0.74
CA PHE A 69 -20.97 10.97 1.68
C PHE A 69 -19.76 10.84 2.62
N TYR A 70 -18.55 10.86 2.08
CA TYR A 70 -17.33 10.71 2.89
C TYR A 70 -17.05 11.92 3.79
N GLU A 71 -17.29 13.14 3.32
CA GLU A 71 -17.17 14.33 4.16
C GLU A 71 -18.18 14.29 5.32
N GLY A 72 -19.43 13.88 5.04
CA GLY A 72 -20.42 13.68 6.10
C GLY A 72 -20.04 12.59 7.11
N LEU A 73 -19.38 11.52 6.67
CA LEU A 73 -18.87 10.46 7.55
C LEU A 73 -17.72 10.97 8.43
N ARG A 74 -16.80 11.73 7.83
CA ARG A 74 -15.64 12.34 8.51
C ARG A 74 -16.10 13.28 9.62
N ASP A 75 -17.06 14.15 9.32
CA ASP A 75 -17.62 15.09 10.31
C ASP A 75 -18.28 14.36 11.48
N LYS A 76 -19.03 13.28 11.21
CA LYS A 76 -19.64 12.46 12.27
C LYS A 76 -18.58 11.83 13.18
N VAL A 77 -17.56 11.18 12.60
CA VAL A 77 -16.47 10.57 13.38
C VAL A 77 -15.73 11.62 14.21
N TRP A 78 -15.51 12.81 13.66
CA TRP A 78 -14.86 13.92 14.36
C TRP A 78 -15.70 14.40 15.55
N GLN A 79 -17.02 14.55 15.39
CA GLN A 79 -17.94 14.95 16.45
C GLN A 79 -18.05 13.91 17.56
N GLU A 80 -18.10 12.62 17.21
CA GLU A 80 -18.12 11.51 18.18
C GLU A 80 -16.83 11.43 19.01
N SER A 81 -15.68 11.71 18.37
CA SER A 81 -14.37 11.72 19.04
C SER A 81 -14.14 12.96 19.92
N HIS A 82 -14.94 14.02 19.72
CA HIS A 82 -14.86 15.27 20.49
C HIS A 82 -16.25 15.65 21.01
N PRO A 83 -16.82 14.90 21.96
CA PRO A 83 -18.10 15.26 22.55
C PRO A 83 -17.99 16.64 23.16
N LYS A 84 -18.80 17.58 22.65
CA LYS A 84 -18.90 18.94 23.19
C LYS A 84 -19.14 18.83 24.69
N LYS A 85 -18.20 19.33 25.51
CA LYS A 85 -18.46 19.60 26.94
C LYS A 85 -19.64 20.56 26.98
N SER A 86 -20.82 20.04 27.26
CA SER A 86 -21.98 20.82 27.68
C SER A 86 -21.60 21.60 28.93
N ALA A 87 -21.58 22.93 28.79
CA ALA A 87 -21.53 23.88 29.89
C ALA A 87 -22.87 23.93 30.63
#